data_AF-A0A401I7R9-F1
#
_entry.id   AF-A0A401I7R9-F1
#
_cell.length_a   1.000
_cell.length_b   1.000
_cell.length_c   1.000
_cell.angle_alpha   90.00
_cell.angle_beta   90.00
_cell.angle_gamma   90.00
#
_symmetry.space_group_name_H-M   'P 1'
#
loop_
_entity.id
_entity.type
_entity.pdbx_description
1 polymer ?
#
loop_
_entity_poly.entity_id
_entity_poly.type
_entity_poly.pdbx_seq_one_letter_code
_entity_poly.pdbx_strand_id
1 'polypeptide(L)'
;MPEQAFLKRCRELLERGVEFSVGTVGVREAFDAIASMRQMLPPQVYMWVNAYKDRPDYYTLEELEWLSGIDPLFGYNTHDYESKGRPCQAGVDVFYVQGDGRVKRCYKDRQVIGHLYRDGLERLSAPRLCRMERCDCYIGYIHLPGALPEGLYGERKLERIADSAAITSSSRR
;
A
#
# COMPACT_ATOMS: atom_id res chain seq x y z
N MET A 1 7.33 20.17 3.75
CA MET A 1 8.80 20.00 3.72
C MET A 1 9.25 20.16 2.27
N PRO A 2 10.27 20.98 1.97
CA PRO A 2 10.76 21.12 0.60
C PRO A 2 11.26 19.79 0.03
N GLU A 3 11.04 19.53 -1.26
CA GLU A 3 11.42 18.28 -1.95
C GLU A 3 12.89 17.89 -1.72
N GLN A 4 13.80 18.86 -1.83
CA GLN A 4 15.24 18.64 -1.63
C GLN A 4 15.56 18.12 -0.22
N ALA A 5 14.84 18.60 0.80
CA ALA A 5 15.02 18.12 2.17
C ALA A 5 14.54 16.68 2.32
N PHE A 6 13.43 16.31 1.66
CA PHE A 6 12.94 14.92 1.61
C PHE A 6 13.97 13.99 0.95
N LEU A 7 14.48 14.37 -0.22
CA LEU A 7 15.47 13.61 -0.97
C LEU A 7 16.79 13.45 -0.19
N LYS A 8 17.19 14.49 0.56
CA LYS A 8 18.35 14.38 1.46
C LYS A 8 18.13 13.29 2.51
N ARG A 9 16.95 13.22 3.14
CA ARG A 9 16.63 12.14 4.09
C ARG A 9 16.62 10.76 3.44
N CYS A 10 16.10 10.65 2.21
CA CYS A 10 16.15 9.39 1.46
C CYS A 10 17.60 8.91 1.25
N ARG A 11 18.52 9.81 0.90
CA ARG A 11 19.95 9.48 0.75
C ARG A 11 20.58 9.06 2.08
N GLU A 12 20.29 9.78 3.17
CA GLU A 12 20.77 9.41 4.51
C GLU A 12 20.29 8.01 4.95
N LEU A 13 19.08 7.59 4.57
CA LEU A 13 18.58 6.23 4.82
C LEU A 13 19.36 5.19 4.00
N LEU A 14 19.61 5.46 2.71
CA LEU A 14 20.39 4.57 1.85
C LEU A 14 21.83 4.42 2.34
N GLU A 15 22.48 5.51 2.74
CA GLU A 15 23.84 5.50 3.31
C GLU A 15 23.95 4.65 4.58
N ARG A 16 22.84 4.50 5.32
CA ARG A 16 22.74 3.65 6.51
C ARG A 16 22.29 2.22 6.21
N GLY A 17 22.07 1.87 4.94
CA GLY A 17 21.58 0.56 4.53
C GLY A 17 20.14 0.27 4.94
N VAL A 18 19.32 1.30 5.18
CA VAL A 18 17.89 1.13 5.49
C VAL A 18 17.11 0.93 4.20
N GLU A 19 16.35 -0.16 4.11
CA GLU A 19 15.39 -0.39 3.04
C GLU A 19 14.10 0.42 3.29
N PHE A 20 13.59 1.10 2.26
CA PHE A 20 12.36 1.87 2.34
C PHE A 20 11.72 2.02 0.96
N SER A 21 10.46 2.45 0.94
CA SER A 21 9.74 2.87 -0.25
C SER A 21 9.28 4.33 -0.12
N VAL A 22 9.00 4.97 -1.25
CA VAL A 22 8.45 6.34 -1.31
C VAL A 22 7.07 6.30 -1.93
N GLY A 23 6.13 7.03 -1.33
CA GLY A 23 4.73 7.00 -1.73
C GLY A 23 4.14 8.36 -2.00
N THR A 24 3.14 8.37 -2.90
CA THR A 24 2.32 9.55 -3.22
C THR A 24 0.90 9.12 -3.58
N VAL A 25 0.00 10.10 -3.71
CA VAL A 25 -1.36 9.89 -4.25
C VAL A 25 -1.40 10.47 -5.65
N GLY A 26 -1.94 9.71 -6.60
CA GLY A 26 -2.00 10.07 -8.03
C GLY A 26 -3.11 11.08 -8.34
N VAL A 27 -3.19 12.19 -7.62
CA VAL A 27 -4.08 13.31 -8.01
C VAL A 27 -3.40 14.13 -9.11
N ARG A 28 -4.17 14.64 -10.10
CA ARG A 28 -3.65 15.39 -11.27
C ARG A 28 -2.77 16.57 -10.88
N GLU A 29 -3.12 17.26 -9.80
CA GLU A 29 -2.39 18.40 -9.26
C GLU A 29 -0.97 18.02 -8.78
N ALA A 30 -0.71 16.73 -8.55
CA ALA A 30 0.58 16.21 -8.12
C ALA A 30 1.44 15.67 -9.27
N PHE A 31 0.98 15.61 -10.52
CA PHE A 31 1.70 14.94 -11.60
C PHE A 31 3.11 15.52 -11.83
N ASP A 32 3.25 16.84 -11.84
CA ASP A 32 4.56 17.50 -11.96
C ASP A 32 5.49 17.13 -10.79
N ALA A 33 4.95 17.11 -9.56
CA ALA A 33 5.70 16.73 -8.37
C ALA A 33 6.09 15.23 -8.38
N ILE A 34 5.22 14.35 -8.89
CA ILE A 34 5.49 12.93 -9.06
C ILE A 34 6.63 12.73 -10.06
N ALA A 35 6.60 13.45 -11.18
CA ALA A 35 7.65 13.41 -12.20
C ALA A 35 9.00 13.88 -11.63
N SER A 36 9.02 15.03 -10.96
CA SER A 36 10.22 15.58 -10.31
C SER A 36 10.79 14.61 -9.28
N MET A 37 9.93 14.08 -8.41
CA MET A 37 10.33 13.11 -7.39
C MET A 37 10.93 11.85 -8.01
N ARG A 38 10.29 11.26 -9.03
CA ARG A 38 10.83 10.05 -9.67
C ARG A 38 12.17 10.29 -10.34
N GLN A 39 12.35 11.45 -10.99
CA GLN A 39 13.62 11.84 -11.62
C GLN A 39 14.75 11.99 -10.60
N MET A 40 14.46 12.57 -9.44
CA MET A 40 15.45 12.90 -8.43
C MET A 40 15.72 11.77 -7.42
N LEU A 41 14.74 10.88 -7.22
CA LEU A 41 14.84 9.76 -6.30
C LEU A 41 15.75 8.67 -6.89
N PRO A 42 16.71 8.13 -6.12
CA PRO A 42 17.58 7.05 -6.60
C PRO A 42 16.78 5.90 -7.22
N PRO A 43 17.16 5.37 -8.40
CA PRO A 43 16.36 4.38 -9.13
C PRO A 43 16.07 3.10 -8.35
N GLN A 44 16.95 2.72 -7.43
CA GLN A 44 16.79 1.55 -6.58
C GLN A 44 15.70 1.70 -5.51
N VAL A 45 15.26 2.93 -5.19
CA VAL A 45 14.17 3.15 -4.24
C VAL A 45 12.86 2.97 -4.99
N TYR A 46 12.09 1.97 -4.56
CA TYR A 46 10.75 1.74 -5.09
C TYR A 46 9.84 2.92 -4.75
N MET A 47 9.24 3.50 -5.79
CA MET A 47 8.27 4.59 -5.68
C MET A 47 6.92 4.04 -6.12
N TRP A 48 5.94 4.16 -5.25
CA TRP A 48 4.58 3.69 -5.51
C TRP A 48 3.60 4.85 -5.56
N VAL A 49 2.52 4.65 -6.32
CA VAL A 49 1.42 5.61 -6.43
C VAL A 49 0.14 4.97 -5.90
N ASN A 50 -0.53 5.66 -4.97
CA ASN A 50 -1.90 5.33 -4.60
C ASN A 50 -2.86 5.96 -5.62
N ALA A 51 -3.67 5.13 -6.25
CA ALA A 51 -4.74 5.57 -7.12
C ALA A 51 -5.76 6.40 -6.32
N TYR A 52 -6.10 7.55 -6.85
CA TYR A 52 -7.20 8.37 -6.37
C TYR A 52 -8.50 7.82 -6.95
N LYS A 53 -9.39 7.36 -6.06
CA LYS A 53 -10.62 6.63 -6.44
C LYS A 53 -11.90 7.27 -5.90
N ASP A 54 -11.82 8.48 -5.36
CA ASP A 54 -13.01 9.19 -4.87
C ASP A 54 -13.89 9.73 -6.01
N ARG A 55 -13.44 9.63 -7.26
CA ARG A 55 -14.21 9.96 -8.46
C ARG A 55 -14.20 8.78 -9.43
N PRO A 56 -15.36 8.41 -10.02
CA PRO A 56 -15.40 7.40 -11.08
C PRO A 56 -14.63 7.90 -12.31
N ASP A 57 -14.03 6.98 -13.06
CA ASP A 57 -13.32 7.25 -14.32
C ASP A 57 -12.33 8.42 -14.21
N TYR A 58 -11.62 8.49 -13.08
CA TYR A 58 -10.77 9.64 -12.78
C TYR A 58 -9.59 9.77 -13.74
N TYR A 59 -9.00 8.67 -14.19
CA TYR A 59 -7.82 8.65 -15.07
C TYR A 59 -8.19 8.39 -16.52
N THR A 60 -7.55 9.10 -17.46
CA THR A 60 -7.53 8.69 -18.87
C THR A 60 -6.58 7.52 -19.09
N LEU A 61 -6.64 6.89 -20.27
CA LEU A 61 -5.71 5.81 -20.63
C LEU A 61 -4.25 6.29 -20.62
N GLU A 62 -4.00 7.50 -21.12
CA GLU A 62 -2.67 8.11 -21.13
C GLU A 62 -2.15 8.37 -19.71
N GLU A 63 -3.03 8.80 -18.79
CA GLU A 63 -2.66 9.00 -17.39
C GLU A 63 -2.36 7.67 -16.68
N LEU A 64 -3.12 6.61 -16.98
CA LEU A 64 -2.87 5.27 -16.47
C LEU A 64 -1.52 4.72 -16.96
N GLU A 65 -1.22 4.87 -18.25
CA GLU A 65 0.06 4.46 -18.84
C GLU A 65 1.23 5.24 -18.22
N TRP A 66 1.06 6.56 -18.09
CA TRP A 66 2.08 7.43 -17.49
C TRP A 66 2.38 7.04 -16.03
N LEU A 67 1.34 6.87 -15.21
CA LEU A 67 1.50 6.44 -13.81
C LEU A 67 2.08 5.03 -13.70
N SER A 68 1.74 4.12 -14.62
CA SER A 68 2.32 2.78 -14.66
C SER A 68 3.79 2.78 -15.05
N GLY A 69 4.24 3.80 -15.80
CA GLY A 69 5.66 4.04 -16.06
C GLY A 69 6.44 4.50 -14.81
N ILE A 70 5.77 5.10 -13.83
CA ILE A 70 6.37 5.50 -12.54
C ILE A 70 6.32 4.37 -11.53
N ASP A 71 5.16 3.72 -11.39
CA ASP A 71 4.92 2.57 -10.52
C ASP A 71 4.37 1.41 -11.35
N PRO A 72 5.19 0.39 -11.70
CA PRO A 72 4.75 -0.76 -12.48
C PRO A 72 3.61 -1.57 -11.84
N LEU A 73 3.33 -1.37 -10.55
CA LEU A 73 2.25 -2.04 -9.83
C LEU A 73 1.02 -1.13 -9.65
N PHE A 74 1.01 0.06 -10.25
CA PHE A 74 -0.07 1.04 -10.14
C PHE A 74 -1.42 0.46 -10.56
N GLY A 75 -1.43 -0.36 -11.61
CA GLY A 75 -2.64 -1.04 -12.09
C GLY A 75 -3.38 -1.81 -11.00
N TYR A 76 -2.70 -2.48 -10.07
CA TYR A 76 -3.38 -3.15 -8.96
C TYR A 76 -4.08 -2.18 -8.00
N ASN A 77 -3.57 -0.96 -7.88
CA ASN A 77 -4.11 0.05 -6.97
C ASN A 77 -5.40 0.70 -7.49
N THR A 78 -5.63 0.66 -8.82
CA THR A 78 -6.85 1.22 -9.44
C THR A 78 -8.09 0.36 -9.22
N HIS A 79 -7.94 -0.86 -8.71
CA HIS A 79 -9.02 -1.81 -8.53
C HIS A 79 -9.67 -1.74 -7.14
N ASP A 80 -10.96 -2.05 -7.10
CA ASP A 80 -11.68 -2.36 -5.88
C ASP A 80 -11.96 -3.86 -5.83
N TYR A 81 -11.47 -4.52 -4.79
CA TYR A 81 -11.55 -5.98 -4.69
C TYR A 81 -12.80 -6.40 -3.93
N GLU A 82 -13.63 -7.25 -4.55
CA GLU A 82 -14.76 -7.89 -3.85
C GLU A 82 -14.23 -8.67 -2.65
N SER A 83 -14.69 -8.30 -1.45
CA SER A 83 -14.09 -8.77 -0.20
C SER A 83 -15.08 -9.35 0.79
N LYS A 84 -16.35 -8.93 0.75
CA LYS A 84 -17.36 -9.36 1.74
C LYS A 84 -17.46 -10.88 1.83
N GLY A 85 -17.42 -11.39 3.06
CA GLY A 85 -17.53 -12.82 3.31
C GLY A 85 -16.28 -13.63 2.91
N ARG A 86 -15.23 -13.01 2.37
CA ARG A 86 -13.97 -13.70 2.06
C ARG A 86 -13.04 -13.76 3.28
N PRO A 87 -12.23 -14.82 3.42
CA PRO A 87 -11.14 -14.84 4.38
C PRO A 87 -10.19 -13.65 4.16
N CYS A 88 -9.67 -13.07 5.25
CA CYS A 88 -8.73 -11.96 5.20
C CYS A 88 -7.76 -12.07 6.38
N GLN A 89 -6.47 -11.79 6.15
CA GLN A 89 -5.44 -11.86 7.20
C GLN A 89 -5.52 -10.69 8.19
N ALA A 90 -6.29 -9.65 7.87
CA ALA A 90 -6.57 -8.54 8.78
C ALA A 90 -7.27 -9.03 10.07
N GLY A 91 -6.59 -8.84 11.20
CA GLY A 91 -6.97 -9.33 12.53
C GLY A 91 -6.45 -10.73 12.88
N VAL A 92 -5.54 -11.30 12.07
CA VAL A 92 -4.81 -12.55 12.34
C VAL A 92 -3.36 -12.24 12.69
N ASP A 93 -2.61 -11.74 11.72
CA ASP A 93 -1.18 -11.42 11.84
C ASP A 93 -0.91 -9.90 11.70
N VAL A 94 -1.90 -9.14 11.20
CA VAL A 94 -1.84 -7.69 11.04
C VAL A 94 -3.05 -7.01 11.67
N PHE A 95 -2.82 -5.86 12.31
CA PHE A 95 -3.85 -5.12 13.04
C PHE A 95 -3.77 -3.63 12.75
N TYR A 96 -4.91 -2.96 12.84
CA TYR A 96 -4.97 -1.51 12.88
C TYR A 96 -5.15 -1.05 14.32
N VAL A 97 -4.09 -0.48 14.90
CA VAL A 97 -4.09 -0.01 16.29
C VAL A 97 -4.15 1.51 16.31
N GLN A 98 -5.13 2.05 17.04
CA GLN A 98 -5.27 3.49 17.23
C GLN A 98 -4.33 3.97 18.35
N GLY A 99 -3.99 5.27 18.36
CA GLY A 99 -3.05 5.83 19.32
C GLY A 99 -3.46 5.68 20.79
N ASP A 100 -4.75 5.51 21.07
CA ASP A 100 -5.28 5.24 22.42
C ASP A 100 -5.31 3.76 22.79
N GLY A 101 -4.83 2.88 21.91
CA GLY A 101 -4.75 1.44 22.12
C GLY A 101 -5.96 0.64 21.63
N ARG A 102 -7.02 1.26 21.08
CA ARG A 102 -8.11 0.48 20.46
C ARG A 102 -7.60 -0.30 19.25
N VAL A 103 -7.94 -1.59 19.22
CA VAL A 103 -7.53 -2.51 18.15
C VAL A 103 -8.70 -2.77 17.23
N LYS A 104 -8.48 -2.57 15.94
CA LYS A 104 -9.37 -2.94 14.84
C LYS A 104 -8.64 -3.94 13.95
N ARG A 105 -9.41 -4.68 13.15
CA ARG A 105 -8.82 -5.62 12.17
C ARG A 105 -8.17 -4.89 11.00
N CYS A 106 -8.88 -3.91 10.47
CA CYS A 106 -8.54 -3.17 9.25
C CYS A 106 -8.82 -1.68 9.49
N TYR A 107 -8.16 -0.82 8.72
CA TYR A 107 -8.41 0.62 8.73
C TYR A 107 -9.89 0.96 8.45
N LYS A 108 -10.49 0.35 7.42
CA LYS A 108 -11.86 0.66 6.99
C LYS A 108 -12.95 0.03 7.87
N ASP A 109 -12.72 -1.17 8.40
CA ASP A 109 -13.69 -1.81 9.29
C ASP A 109 -13.74 -1.06 10.61
N ARG A 110 -14.87 -0.40 10.92
CA ARG A 110 -15.03 0.42 12.13
C ARG A 110 -15.16 -0.39 13.42
N GLN A 111 -15.27 -1.72 13.35
CA GLN A 111 -15.39 -2.55 14.53
C GLN A 111 -14.08 -2.63 15.31
N VAL A 112 -14.14 -2.20 16.56
CA VAL A 112 -13.11 -2.45 17.57
C VAL A 112 -13.26 -3.89 18.06
N ILE A 113 -12.18 -4.66 18.02
CA ILE A 113 -12.14 -6.05 18.47
C ILE A 113 -11.54 -6.20 19.87
N GLY A 114 -10.89 -5.15 20.38
CA GLY A 114 -10.29 -5.14 21.71
C GLY A 114 -9.37 -3.95 21.92
N HIS A 115 -8.44 -4.08 22.87
CA HIS A 115 -7.54 -3.02 23.28
C HIS A 115 -6.14 -3.57 23.57
N LEU A 116 -5.11 -2.98 22.94
CA LEU A 116 -3.72 -3.45 22.97
C LEU A 116 -3.23 -3.68 24.40
N TYR A 117 -3.42 -2.68 25.28
CA TYR A 117 -2.88 -2.70 26.63
C TYR A 117 -3.63 -3.62 27.61
N ARG A 118 -4.84 -4.08 27.27
CA ARG A 118 -5.65 -4.97 28.13
C ARG A 118 -5.67 -6.39 27.62
N ASP A 119 -5.80 -6.54 26.31
CA ASP A 119 -6.08 -7.81 25.65
C ASP A 119 -4.84 -8.40 24.98
N GLY A 120 -3.87 -7.59 24.54
CA GLY A 120 -2.74 -8.05 23.72
C GLY A 120 -3.17 -8.47 22.31
N LEU A 121 -2.24 -8.50 21.34
CA LEU A 121 -2.59 -8.84 19.96
C LEU A 121 -2.79 -10.33 19.76
N GLU A 122 -2.04 -11.16 20.50
CA GLU A 122 -2.09 -12.61 20.42
C GLU A 122 -3.46 -13.15 20.82
N ARG A 123 -4.08 -12.59 21.88
CA ARG A 123 -5.45 -13.00 22.30
C ARG A 123 -6.53 -12.48 21.35
N LEU A 124 -6.29 -11.36 20.67
CA LEU A 124 -7.24 -10.78 19.72
C LEU A 124 -7.18 -11.42 18.33
N SER A 125 -6.05 -12.06 18.02
CA SER A 125 -5.81 -12.79 16.76
C SER A 125 -6.85 -13.88 16.56
N ALA A 126 -7.56 -13.81 15.43
CA ALA A 126 -8.42 -14.90 14.99
C ALA A 126 -8.83 -14.74 13.52
N PRO A 127 -8.98 -15.85 12.77
CA PRO A 127 -9.47 -15.84 11.40
C PRO A 127 -10.92 -15.35 11.36
N ARG A 128 -11.20 -14.40 10.48
CA ARG A 128 -12.52 -13.77 10.34
C ARG A 128 -12.79 -13.41 8.89
N LEU A 129 -14.06 -13.50 8.50
CA LEU A 129 -14.49 -13.04 7.18
C LEU A 129 -14.47 -11.51 7.11
N CYS A 130 -14.16 -10.96 5.94
CA CYS A 130 -14.19 -9.51 5.73
C CYS A 130 -15.63 -9.00 5.78
N ARG A 131 -15.82 -7.83 6.41
CA ARG A 131 -17.13 -7.15 6.56
C ARG A 131 -17.35 -6.05 5.54
N MET A 132 -16.30 -5.64 4.82
CA MET A 132 -16.37 -4.59 3.81
C MET A 132 -16.99 -5.16 2.53
N GLU A 133 -17.86 -4.41 1.87
CA GLU A 133 -18.36 -4.80 0.53
C GLU A 133 -17.17 -4.97 -0.41
N ARG A 134 -16.35 -3.92 -0.53
CA ARG A 134 -15.13 -3.89 -1.33
C ARG A 134 -13.93 -3.45 -0.51
N CYS A 135 -12.76 -3.97 -0.89
CA CYS A 135 -11.48 -3.58 -0.34
C CYS A 135 -10.70 -2.79 -1.39
N ASP A 136 -10.47 -1.51 -1.10
CA ASP A 136 -9.99 -0.51 -2.07
C ASP A 136 -8.77 0.26 -1.55
N CYS A 137 -8.26 -0.07 -0.37
CA CYS A 137 -7.07 0.55 0.20
C CYS A 137 -5.92 -0.46 0.21
N TYR A 138 -4.72 0.00 -0.16
CA TYR A 138 -3.52 -0.85 -0.19
C TYR A 138 -3.32 -1.65 1.10
N ILE A 139 -3.37 -0.95 2.24
CA ILE A 139 -3.21 -1.52 3.58
C ILE A 139 -4.30 -2.53 3.95
N GLY A 140 -5.39 -2.62 3.16
CA GLY A 140 -6.42 -3.63 3.31
C GLY A 140 -6.23 -4.78 2.31
N TYR A 141 -6.22 -4.46 1.01
CA TYR A 141 -6.29 -5.49 -0.03
C TYR A 141 -5.01 -6.33 -0.09
N ILE A 142 -3.86 -5.82 0.36
CA ILE A 142 -2.63 -6.61 0.41
C ILE A 142 -2.72 -7.82 1.36
N HIS A 143 -3.68 -7.79 2.29
CA HIS A 143 -3.96 -8.87 3.22
C HIS A 143 -5.19 -9.72 2.81
N LEU A 144 -5.82 -9.40 1.67
CA LEU A 144 -6.90 -10.19 1.09
C LEU A 144 -6.29 -11.26 0.16
N PRO A 145 -6.39 -12.56 0.50
CA PRO A 145 -5.86 -13.63 -0.34
C PRO A 145 -6.40 -13.56 -1.78
N GLY A 146 -5.50 -13.62 -2.75
CA GLY A 146 -5.82 -13.56 -4.18
C GLY A 146 -6.10 -12.17 -4.75
N ALA A 147 -5.97 -11.09 -3.97
CA ALA A 147 -6.06 -9.72 -4.52
C ALA A 147 -4.81 -9.33 -5.33
N LEU A 148 -3.64 -9.81 -4.91
CA LEU A 148 -2.36 -9.62 -5.59
C LEU A 148 -1.70 -10.97 -5.89
N PRO A 149 -0.78 -11.03 -6.87
CA PRO A 149 0.10 -12.18 -7.06
C PRO A 149 0.80 -12.57 -5.76
N GLU A 150 0.90 -13.87 -5.52
CA GLU A 150 1.62 -14.40 -4.36
C GLU A 150 3.11 -14.02 -4.43
N GLY A 151 3.70 -13.72 -3.27
CA GLY A 151 5.10 -13.35 -3.17
C GLY A 151 5.45 -11.94 -3.68
N LEU A 152 4.51 -11.18 -4.29
CA LEU A 152 4.81 -9.87 -4.88
C LEU A 152 5.55 -8.91 -3.93
N TYR A 153 5.18 -8.91 -2.66
CA TYR A 153 5.84 -8.13 -1.60
C TYR A 153 6.58 -9.01 -0.58
N GLY A 154 6.45 -10.34 -0.66
CA GLY A 154 6.94 -11.27 0.36
C GLY A 154 6.48 -10.87 1.77
N GLU A 155 7.43 -10.80 2.70
CA GLU A 155 7.23 -10.33 4.08
C GLU A 155 7.14 -8.79 4.18
N ARG A 156 7.50 -8.05 3.13
CA ARG A 156 7.63 -6.58 3.13
C ARG A 156 6.33 -5.85 2.74
N LYS A 157 5.19 -6.42 3.12
CA LYS A 157 3.85 -5.90 2.79
C LYS A 157 3.59 -4.55 3.47
N LEU A 158 4.09 -4.35 4.69
CA LEU A 158 3.84 -3.13 5.45
C LEU A 158 4.72 -1.97 4.97
N GLU A 159 5.95 -2.28 4.58
CA GLU A 159 6.94 -1.36 4.01
C GLU A 159 6.63 -1.04 2.54
N ARG A 160 5.73 -1.81 1.91
CA ARG A 160 5.40 -1.74 0.47
C ARG A 160 6.65 -1.77 -0.39
N ILE A 161 7.53 -2.73 -0.15
CA ILE A 161 8.73 -2.96 -0.98
C ILE A 161 8.53 -4.23 -1.78
N ALA A 162 8.21 -4.07 -3.06
CA ALA A 162 7.99 -5.19 -3.96
C ALA A 162 9.30 -5.97 -4.21
N ASP A 163 9.17 -7.27 -4.41
CA ASP A 163 10.30 -8.11 -4.80
C ASP A 163 10.69 -7.78 -6.25
N SER A 164 11.97 -7.45 -6.45
CA SER A 164 12.54 -7.07 -7.74
C SER A 164 12.24 -8.11 -8.82
N ALA A 165 12.28 -9.40 -8.45
CA ALA A 165 11.96 -10.49 -9.36
C ALA A 165 10.47 -10.49 -9.79
N ALA A 166 9.57 -10.14 -8.87
CA ALA A 166 8.14 -10.12 -9.10
C ALA A 166 7.70 -8.96 -10.03
N ILE A 167 8.33 -7.78 -9.91
CA ILE A 167 8.07 -6.61 -10.79
C ILE A 167 8.33 -6.98 -12.26
N THR A 168 9.44 -7.65 -12.56
CA THR A 168 9.79 -8.09 -13.93
C THR A 168 8.81 -9.09 -14.53
N SER A 169 8.12 -9.87 -13.71
CA SER A 169 7.14 -10.87 -14.18
C SER A 169 5.77 -10.27 -14.47
N SER A 170 5.42 -9.17 -13.77
CA SER A 170 4.16 -8.43 -13.95
C SER A 170 4.17 -7.55 -15.20
N SER A 171 5.35 -7.06 -15.63
CA SER A 171 5.49 -6.21 -16.84
C SER A 171 5.42 -6.99 -18.16
N ARG A 172 5.27 -8.32 -18.12
CA ARG A 172 5.21 -9.20 -19.30
C ARG A 172 3.81 -9.77 -19.58
N ARG A 173 2.77 -9.26 -18.93
CA ARG A 173 1.38 -9.65 -19.15
C ARG A 173 0.52 -8.47 -19.56
#